data_AF-A0A0C3NPZ9-F1
#
_entry.id   AF-A0A0C3NPZ9-F1
#
_cell.length_a   1.000
_cell.length_b   1.000
_cell.length_c   1.000
_cell.angle_alpha   90.00
_cell.angle_beta   90.00
_cell.angle_gamma   90.00
#
_symmetry.space_group_name_H-M   'P 1'
#
loop_
_entity.id
_entity.type
_entity.pdbx_description
1 polymer ?
#
loop_
_entity_poly.entity_id
_entity_poly.type
_entity_poly.pdbx_seq_one_letter_code
_entity_poly.pdbx_strand_id
1 'polypeptide(L)' 'MVLHPDVQQEAQEEIDSVVGAGCLPHSGDRPNLPFLEAVVLETTWRSFRLLFV' A
#
# COMPACT_ATOMS: atom_id res chain seq x y z
N MET A 1 -4.51 7.74 -4.79
CA MET A 1 -4.12 6.96 -5.97
C MET A 1 -3.80 7.87 -7.16
N VAL A 2 -4.70 8.78 -7.59
CA VAL A 2 -4.44 9.73 -8.72
C VAL A 2 -3.42 10.87 -8.44
N LEU A 3 -3.05 11.12 -7.19
CA LEU A 3 -2.17 12.26 -6.82
C LEU A 3 -0.67 11.97 -6.92
N HIS A 4 -0.25 10.69 -6.89
CA HIS A 4 1.16 10.28 -6.92
C HIS A 4 1.30 8.98 -7.74
N PRO A 5 1.40 9.06 -9.08
CA PRO A 5 1.44 7.89 -9.95
C PRO A 5 2.70 7.03 -9.75
N ASP A 6 3.83 7.63 -9.36
CA ASP A 6 5.08 6.91 -9.07
C ASP A 6 4.94 5.97 -7.86
N VAL A 7 4.35 6.46 -6.77
CA VAL A 7 4.11 5.66 -5.55
C VAL A 7 3.11 4.53 -5.84
N GLN A 8 2.15 4.78 -6.73
CA GLN A 8 1.21 3.74 -7.16
C GLN A 8 1.90 2.65 -8.00
N GLN A 9 2.85 3.03 -8.87
CA GLN A 9 3.64 2.07 -9.64
C GLN A 9 4.47 1.18 -8.73
N GLU A 10 5.22 1.79 -7.80
CA GLU A 10 6.11 1.06 -6.88
C GLU A 10 5.32 0.10 -5.97
N ALA A 11 4.15 0.54 -5.48
CA ALA A 11 3.23 -0.32 -4.74
C ALA A 11 2.66 -1.46 -5.61
N GLN A 12 2.33 -1.20 -6.88
CA GLN A 12 1.80 -2.22 -7.78
C GLN A 12 2.86 -3.26 -8.17
N GLU A 13 4.12 -2.85 -8.34
CA GLU A 13 5.25 -3.75 -8.57
C GLU A 13 5.52 -4.65 -7.35
N GLU A 14 5.44 -4.11 -6.13
CA GLU A 14 5.58 -4.92 -4.91
C GLU A 14 4.44 -5.95 -4.80
N ILE A 15 3.20 -5.55 -5.09
CA ILE A 15 2.04 -6.45 -5.12
C ILE A 15 2.23 -7.54 -6.19
N ASP A 16 2.66 -7.18 -7.39
CA ASP A 16 2.87 -8.13 -8.49
C ASP A 16 3.99 -9.14 -8.15
N SER A 17 5.06 -8.67 -7.51
CA SER A 17 6.19 -9.50 -7.10
C SER A 17 5.85 -10.48 -5.97
N VAL A 18 4.93 -10.12 -5.08
CA VAL A 18 4.58 -10.91 -3.89
C VAL A 18 3.38 -11.83 -4.15
N VAL A 19 2.31 -11.31 -4.74
CA VAL A 19 1.06 -12.04 -4.95
C VAL A 19 1.07 -12.84 -6.27
N GLY A 20 1.79 -12.36 -7.29
CA GLY A 20 1.76 -12.90 -8.65
C GLY A 20 0.41 -12.66 -9.36
N ALA A 21 0.46 -12.42 -10.67
CA ALA A 21 -0.61 -11.90 -11.54
C ALA A 21 -1.92 -12.73 -11.68
N GLY A 22 -2.30 -13.55 -10.70
CA GLY A 22 -3.53 -14.36 -10.75
C GLY A 22 -4.05 -14.90 -9.42
N CYS A 23 -3.42 -14.59 -8.29
CA CYS A 23 -3.89 -15.03 -6.97
C CYS A 23 -4.58 -13.89 -6.22
N LEU A 24 -5.67 -14.20 -5.51
CA LEU A 24 -6.25 -13.25 -4.56
C LEU A 24 -5.24 -13.02 -3.43
N PRO A 25 -4.94 -11.76 -3.04
CA PRO A 25 -4.01 -11.49 -1.97
C PRO A 25 -4.49 -12.19 -0.70
N HIS A 26 -3.71 -13.14 -0.20
CA HIS A 26 -4.02 -13.85 1.03
C HIS A 26 -3.54 -13.03 2.23
N SER A 27 -4.21 -13.16 3.37
CA SER A 27 -3.85 -12.44 4.62
C SER A 27 -2.40 -12.69 5.07
N GLY A 28 -1.77 -13.76 4.58
CA GLY A 28 -0.36 -14.12 4.84
C GLY A 28 0.68 -13.40 3.98
N ASP A 29 0.29 -12.71 2.92
CA ASP A 29 1.20 -11.90 2.07
C ASP A 29 1.42 -10.48 2.59
N ARG A 30 0.55 -10.01 3.51
CA ARG A 30 0.69 -8.71 4.17
C ARG A 30 2.08 -8.43 4.77
N PRO A 31 2.74 -9.34 5.51
CA PRO A 31 4.09 -9.07 6.04
C PRO A 31 5.18 -8.96 4.96
N ASN A 32 4.92 -9.38 3.73
CA ASN A 32 5.86 -9.23 2.60
C ASN A 32 5.60 -7.95 1.78
N LEU A 33 4.63 -7.11 2.16
CA LEU A 33 4.26 -5.87 1.47
C LEU A 33 4.57 -4.63 2.35
N PRO A 34 5.82 -4.40 2.75
CA PRO A 34 6.19 -3.31 3.65
C PRO A 34 5.94 -1.93 3.04
N PHE A 35 6.07 -1.77 1.71
CA PHE A 35 5.84 -0.50 1.04
C PHE A 35 4.34 -0.18 1.01
N LEU A 36 3.51 -1.17 0.67
CA LEU A 36 2.06 -1.01 0.72
C LEU A 36 1.58 -0.65 2.14
N GLU A 37 2.14 -1.30 3.16
CA GLU A 37 1.79 -1.05 4.56
C GLU A 37 2.20 0.38 4.98
N ALA A 38 3.39 0.85 4.56
CA ALA A 38 3.82 2.22 4.78
C ALA A 38 2.89 3.25 4.12
N VAL A 39 2.44 3.03 2.88
CA VAL A 39 1.50 3.93 2.17
C VAL A 39 0.13 3.97 2.87
N VAL A 40 -0.37 2.82 3.34
CA VAL A 40 -1.62 2.72 4.10
C VAL A 40 -1.50 3.42 5.44
N LEU A 41 -0.38 3.23 6.14
CA LEU A 41 -0.08 3.94 7.38
C LEU A 41 -0.05 5.44 7.12
N GLU A 42 0.73 5.94 6.16
CA GLU A 42 0.79 7.37 5.83
C GLU A 42 -0.58 7.98 5.53
N THR A 43 -1.42 7.26 4.79
CA THR A 43 -2.80 7.68 4.48
C THR A 43 -3.67 7.72 5.75
N THR A 44 -3.52 6.74 6.63
CA THR A 44 -4.24 6.64 7.92
C THR A 44 -3.78 7.74 8.88
N TRP A 45 -2.47 7.95 9.01
CA TRP A 45 -1.85 9.00 9.81
C TRP A 45 -2.27 10.39 9.33
N ARG A 46 -2.32 10.63 8.02
CA ARG A 46 -2.76 11.92 7.46
C ARG A 46 -4.22 12.21 7.74
N SER A 47 -5.08 11.18 7.77
CA SER A 47 -6.48 11.30 8.14
C SER A 47 -6.67 11.57 9.63
N PHE A 48 -5.88 10.91 10.48
CA PHE A 48 -5.88 11.15 11.92
C PHE A 48 -5.33 12.55 12.28
N ARG A 49 -4.35 13.04 11.53
CA ARG A 49 -3.76 14.38 11.72
C ARG A 49 -4.75 15.53 11.46
N LEU A 50 -5.79 15.30 10.65
CA LEU A 50 -6.83 16.30 10.39
C LEU A 50 -7.92 16.37 11.48
N LEU A 51 -7.96 15.41 12.40
CA LEU A 51 -8.91 15.35 13.52
C LEU A 51 -8.42 16.04 14.80
N PHE A 52 -7.16 16.50 14.82
CA PHE A 52 -6.51 17.15 15.98
C PHE A 52 -5.98 18.57 15.67
N VAL A 53 -6.47 19.21 14.60
CA VAL A 53 -6.21 20.63 14.28
C VAL A 53 -7.49 21.45 14.37
#